data_AF-A0A2E6C6Q1-F1
#
_entry.id   AF-A0A2E6C6Q1-F1
#
_cell.length_a   1.000
_cell.length_b   1.000
_cell.length_c   1.000
_cell.angle_alpha   90.00
_cell.angle_beta   90.00
_cell.angle_gamma   90.00
#
_symmetry.space_group_name_H-M   'P 1'
#
loop_
_entity.id
_entity.type
_entity.pdbx_description
1 polymer ?
#
loop_
_entity_poly.entity_id
_entity_poly.type
_entity_poly.pdbx_seq_one_letter_code
_entity_poly.pdbx_strand_id
1 'polypeptide(L)'
;MGILMGRAFRDGVSQDKKVRMRVKRRSWKPLADLQGLSGRTRSTGSEMGPLVDVPAMVRIENEQWVFERISQETLTHLTHRLIIHEADGPRTLGATLDLETAMQIAQGVARTDGSVVLIEPLK
;
A
#
# COMPACT_ATOMS: atom_id res chain seq x y z
N MET A 1 49.75 -13.01 -6.58
CA MET A 1 48.33 -12.82 -6.19
C MET A 1 48.10 -11.34 -5.92
N GLY A 2 47.23 -10.69 -6.71
CA GLY A 2 46.79 -9.31 -6.41
C GLY A 2 46.60 -8.43 -7.64
N ILE A 3 45.73 -8.82 -8.57
CA ILE A 3 45.29 -7.93 -9.65
C ILE A 3 44.33 -6.90 -9.03
N LEU A 4 44.76 -5.65 -8.89
CA LEU A 4 43.92 -4.52 -8.48
C LEU A 4 43.05 -4.05 -9.68
N MET A 5 42.04 -4.84 -10.02
CA MET A 5 41.00 -4.45 -10.98
C MET A 5 40.00 -3.50 -10.30
N GLY A 6 40.17 -2.20 -10.49
CA GLY A 6 39.22 -1.21 -9.96
C GLY A 6 39.25 0.19 -10.57
N ARG A 7 40.02 0.43 -11.65
CA ARG A 7 40.20 1.81 -12.19
C ARG A 7 40.07 1.96 -13.71
N ALA A 8 39.54 0.96 -14.41
CA ALA A 8 39.47 0.99 -15.88
C ALA A 8 38.50 2.04 -16.49
N PHE A 9 37.61 2.66 -15.70
CA PHE A 9 36.59 3.58 -16.21
C PHE A 9 36.87 5.08 -16.00
N ARG A 10 38.03 5.47 -15.44
CA ARG A 10 38.38 6.89 -15.23
C ARG A 10 39.61 7.38 -16.00
N ASP A 11 40.38 6.48 -16.59
CA ASP A 11 41.70 6.79 -17.18
C ASP A 11 41.69 7.02 -18.71
N GLY A 12 40.52 7.23 -19.32
CA GLY A 12 40.39 7.26 -20.78
C GLY A 12 40.24 8.62 -21.45
N VAL A 13 40.09 9.73 -20.71
CA VAL A 13 39.82 11.04 -21.32
C VAL A 13 40.79 12.09 -20.80
N SER A 14 41.69 12.52 -21.68
CA SER A 14 42.60 13.64 -21.43
C SER A 14 41.81 14.89 -21.03
N GLN A 15 42.30 15.69 -20.08
CA GLN A 15 41.51 16.77 -19.47
C GLN A 15 41.02 17.81 -20.49
N ASP A 16 41.77 18.01 -21.56
CA ASP A 16 41.49 18.84 -22.73
C ASP A 16 40.32 18.30 -23.59
N LYS A 17 40.08 16.98 -23.57
CA LYS A 17 38.95 16.34 -24.29
C LYS A 17 37.69 16.22 -23.44
N LYS A 18 37.72 16.65 -22.18
CA LYS A 18 36.53 16.65 -21.32
C LYS A 18 35.60 17.80 -21.70
N VAL A 19 34.41 17.47 -22.19
CA VAL A 19 33.34 18.44 -22.42
C VAL A 19 32.93 19.07 -21.09
N ARG A 20 33.31 20.33 -20.87
CA ARG A 20 32.84 21.10 -19.71
C ARG A 20 31.44 21.63 -19.98
N MET A 21 30.42 20.82 -19.70
CA MET A 21 29.06 21.33 -19.62
C MET A 21 28.94 22.26 -18.40
N ARG A 22 28.59 23.53 -18.63
CA ARG A 22 28.13 24.40 -17.54
C ARG A 22 26.78 23.86 -17.09
N VAL A 23 26.67 23.50 -15.81
CA VAL A 23 25.37 23.18 -15.20
C VAL A 23 24.49 24.41 -15.36
N LYS A 24 23.53 24.37 -16.28
CA LYS A 24 22.50 25.41 -16.38
C LYS A 24 21.71 25.34 -15.07
N ARG A 25 21.90 26.32 -14.19
CA ARG A 25 21.00 26.54 -13.06
C ARG A 25 19.63 26.88 -13.65
N ARG A 26 18.75 25.90 -13.76
CA ARG A 26 17.36 26.12 -14.13
C ARG A 26 16.72 26.89 -12.98
N SER A 27 16.38 28.16 -13.20
CA SER A 27 15.54 28.91 -12.28
C SER A 27 14.13 28.36 -12.40
N TRP A 28 13.79 27.45 -11.47
CA TRP A 28 12.43 26.95 -11.34
C TRP A 28 11.52 28.17 -11.09
N LYS A 29 10.52 28.37 -11.95
CA LYS A 29 9.51 29.42 -11.76
C LYS A 29 8.25 28.74 -11.26
N PRO A 30 8.00 28.70 -9.93
CA PRO A 30 7.01 27.81 -9.33
C PRO A 30 5.63 27.95 -9.98
N LEU A 31 5.15 29.17 -10.21
CA LEU A 31 3.82 29.37 -10.78
C LEU A 31 3.70 28.94 -12.25
N ALA A 32 4.72 29.20 -13.07
CA ALA A 32 4.67 28.92 -14.51
C ALA A 32 4.93 27.44 -14.81
N ASP A 33 5.88 26.82 -14.10
CA ASP A 33 6.21 25.40 -14.27
C ASP A 33 5.11 24.49 -13.67
N LEU A 34 4.35 24.95 -12.67
CA LEU A 34 3.24 24.20 -12.06
C LEU A 34 1.91 24.33 -12.81
N GLN A 35 1.72 25.33 -13.66
CA GLN A 35 0.44 25.60 -14.31
C GLN A 35 -0.03 24.43 -15.21
N GLY A 36 0.93 23.79 -15.91
CA GLY A 36 0.67 22.59 -16.70
C GLY A 36 0.39 21.34 -15.85
N LEU A 37 0.99 21.25 -14.66
CA LEU A 37 0.70 20.18 -13.70
C LEU A 37 -0.71 20.35 -13.12
N SER A 38 -1.08 21.56 -12.69
CA SER A 38 -2.42 21.83 -12.14
C SER A 38 -3.53 21.57 -13.14
N GLY A 39 -3.33 21.92 -14.42
CA GLY A 39 -4.32 21.64 -15.47
C GLY A 39 -4.54 20.15 -15.68
N ARG A 40 -3.45 19.38 -15.73
CA ARG A 40 -3.51 17.91 -15.87
C ARG A 40 -4.14 17.24 -14.65
N THR A 41 -3.78 17.65 -13.43
CA THR A 41 -4.40 17.12 -12.20
C THR A 41 -5.91 17.33 -12.20
N ARG A 42 -6.38 18.50 -12.67
CA ARG A 42 -7.82 18.80 -12.74
C ARG A 42 -8.53 17.96 -13.81
N SER A 43 -7.91 17.77 -14.98
CA SER A 43 -8.45 16.91 -16.04
C SER A 43 -8.55 15.46 -15.58
N THR A 44 -7.47 14.91 -15.02
CA THR A 44 -7.44 13.54 -14.51
C THR A 44 -8.41 13.33 -13.35
N GLY A 45 -8.54 14.31 -12.45
CA GLY A 45 -9.54 14.25 -11.37
C GLY A 45 -10.98 14.24 -11.88
N SER A 46 -11.26 14.90 -13.00
CA SER A 46 -12.58 14.86 -13.64
C SER A 46 -12.84 13.52 -14.35
N GLU A 47 -11.82 12.90 -14.95
CA GLU A 47 -11.94 11.59 -15.60
C GLU A 47 -12.03 10.43 -14.61
N MET A 48 -11.41 10.55 -13.44
CA MET A 48 -11.38 9.50 -12.41
C MET A 48 -12.76 9.23 -11.76
N GLY A 49 -13.72 10.14 -11.90
CA GLY A 49 -15.01 10.02 -11.23
C GLY A 49 -14.96 10.27 -9.72
N PRO A 50 -16.08 10.11 -9.00
CA PRO A 50 -16.11 10.31 -7.55
C PRO A 50 -15.16 9.32 -6.84
N LEU A 51 -14.48 9.79 -5.79
CA LEU A 51 -13.67 8.93 -4.93
C LEU A 51 -14.59 7.87 -4.30
N VAL A 52 -14.37 6.61 -4.67
CA VAL A 52 -15.07 5.47 -4.08
C VAL A 52 -14.18 4.90 -2.99
N ASP A 53 -14.72 4.80 -1.77
CA ASP A 53 -14.04 4.12 -0.68
C ASP A 53 -13.86 2.65 -1.05
N VAL A 54 -12.61 2.25 -1.28
CA VAL A 54 -12.24 0.85 -1.48
C VAL A 54 -12.07 0.23 -0.10
N PRO A 55 -12.91 -0.74 0.31
CA PRO A 55 -12.72 -1.41 1.58
C PRO A 55 -11.43 -2.22 1.52
N ALA A 56 -10.39 -1.73 2.19
CA ALA A 56 -9.16 -2.47 2.38
C ALA A 56 -9.46 -3.65 3.32
N MET A 57 -9.44 -4.86 2.80
CA MET A 57 -9.64 -6.08 3.58
C MET A 57 -8.29 -6.77 3.76
N VAL A 58 -7.87 -6.91 5.01
CA VAL A 58 -6.63 -7.59 5.37
C VAL A 58 -6.87 -9.09 5.36
N ARG A 59 -6.05 -9.83 4.60
CA ARG A 59 -5.98 -11.29 4.65
C ARG A 59 -4.70 -11.66 5.41
N ILE A 60 -4.83 -12.44 6.49
CA ILE A 60 -3.68 -12.95 7.23
C ILE A 60 -3.37 -14.34 6.68
N GLU A 61 -2.27 -14.47 5.94
CA GLU A 61 -1.66 -15.77 5.60
C GLU A 61 -0.25 -15.82 6.17
N ASN A 62 0.11 -16.94 6.82
CA ASN A 62 1.45 -17.22 7.32
C ASN A 62 2.05 -16.13 8.24
N GLU A 63 1.23 -15.52 9.10
CA GLU A 63 1.64 -14.48 10.06
C GLU A 63 2.24 -13.21 9.40
N GLN A 64 2.01 -13.00 8.11
CA GLN A 64 2.45 -11.80 7.39
C GLN A 64 1.26 -10.95 6.95
N TRP A 65 1.39 -9.64 7.13
CA TRP A 65 0.41 -8.67 6.65
C TRP A 65 0.53 -8.55 5.13
N VAL A 66 -0.44 -9.11 4.40
CA VAL A 66 -0.52 -8.99 2.93
C VAL A 66 -1.67 -8.05 2.57
N PHE A 67 -1.34 -6.97 1.86
CA PHE A 67 -2.34 -6.08 1.26
C PHE A 67 -2.64 -6.56 -0.15
N GLU A 68 -3.87 -7.02 -0.37
CA GLU A 68 -4.32 -7.53 -1.66
C GLU A 68 -5.54 -6.74 -2.14
N ARG A 69 -5.59 -6.48 -3.45
CA ARG A 69 -6.78 -5.91 -4.07
C ARG A 69 -7.80 -7.02 -4.29
N ILE A 70 -8.78 -7.11 -3.39
CA ILE A 70 -9.86 -8.10 -3.47
C ILE A 70 -10.91 -7.68 -4.51
N SER A 71 -11.48 -8.64 -5.23
CA SER A 71 -12.57 -8.38 -6.18
C SER A 71 -13.86 -8.02 -5.45
N GLN A 72 -14.73 -7.26 -6.11
CA GLN A 72 -16.03 -6.89 -5.54
C GLN A 72 -16.93 -8.11 -5.30
N GLU A 73 -16.81 -9.14 -6.14
CA GLU A 73 -17.52 -10.42 -6.01
C GLU A 73 -17.18 -11.11 -4.69
N THR A 74 -15.90 -11.20 -4.32
CA THR A 74 -15.49 -11.81 -3.05
C THR A 74 -16.04 -11.03 -1.86
N LEU A 75 -16.09 -9.69 -1.94
CA LEU A 75 -16.67 -8.85 -0.88
C LEU A 75 -18.18 -9.12 -0.69
N THR A 76 -18.91 -9.38 -1.77
CA THR A 76 -20.35 -9.70 -1.70
C THR A 76 -20.63 -11.09 -1.11
N HIS A 77 -19.63 -11.97 -1.05
CA HIS A 77 -19.76 -13.33 -0.51
C HIS A 77 -19.35 -13.45 0.96
N LEU A 78 -18.97 -12.36 1.61
CA LEU A 78 -18.66 -12.38 3.05
C LEU A 78 -19.94 -12.57 3.85
N THR A 79 -19.90 -13.50 4.79
CA THR A 79 -21.08 -13.92 5.54
C THR A 79 -20.98 -13.61 7.03
N HIS A 80 -19.79 -13.55 7.60
CA HIS A 80 -19.61 -13.36 9.04
C HIS A 80 -18.60 -12.26 9.34
N ARG A 81 -18.85 -11.46 10.36
CA ARG A 81 -17.98 -10.41 10.88
C ARG A 81 -17.50 -10.77 12.28
N LEU A 82 -16.21 -10.52 12.55
CA LEU A 82 -15.59 -10.75 13.85
C LEU A 82 -15.40 -9.43 14.59
N ILE A 83 -15.91 -9.35 15.81
CA ILE A 83 -15.88 -8.16 16.67
C ILE A 83 -15.25 -8.50 18.02
N ILE A 84 -14.32 -7.67 18.47
CA ILE A 84 -13.80 -7.71 19.85
C ILE A 84 -14.39 -6.55 20.63
N HIS A 85 -14.69 -6.78 21.91
CA HIS A 85 -15.01 -5.69 22.83
C HIS A 85 -13.76 -5.25 23.57
N GLU A 86 -13.27 -4.05 23.24
CA GLU A 86 -12.16 -3.41 23.94
C GLU A 86 -12.70 -2.31 24.87
N ALA A 87 -11.85 -1.76 25.74
CA ALA A 87 -12.24 -0.69 26.66
C ALA A 87 -12.75 0.58 25.96
N ASP A 88 -12.28 0.83 24.73
CA ASP A 88 -12.67 1.96 23.88
C ASP A 88 -13.94 1.68 23.04
N GLY A 89 -14.51 0.48 23.17
CA GLY A 89 -15.72 0.05 22.47
C GLY A 89 -15.53 -1.17 21.57
N PRO A 90 -16.58 -1.59 20.86
CA PRO A 90 -16.52 -2.73 19.95
C PRO A 90 -15.69 -2.38 18.72
N ARG A 91 -14.69 -3.20 18.43
CA ARG A 91 -13.81 -3.09 17.26
C ARG A 91 -14.02 -4.27 16.34
N THR A 92 -14.26 -3.99 15.06
CA THR A 92 -14.32 -5.04 14.03
C THR A 92 -12.91 -5.43 13.60
N LEU A 93 -12.59 -6.73 13.67
CA LEU A 93 -11.33 -7.29 13.20
C LEU A 93 -11.34 -7.55 11.69
N GLY A 94 -12.46 -8.04 11.17
CA GLY A 94 -12.57 -8.45 9.78
C GLY A 94 -13.85 -9.24 9.52
N ALA A 95 -13.93 -9.82 8.33
CA ALA A 95 -15.05 -10.66 7.91
C ALA A 95 -14.55 -11.92 7.17
N THR A 96 -15.35 -12.98 7.19
CA THR A 96 -15.03 -14.28 6.58
C THR A 96 -16.15 -14.74 5.66
N LEU A 97 -15.79 -15.64 4.74
CA LEU A 97 -16.72 -16.24 3.76
C LEU A 97 -17.65 -17.27 4.40
N ASP A 98 -17.23 -17.90 5.50
CA ASP A 98 -18.00 -18.92 6.21
C ASP A 98 -17.77 -18.86 7.74
N LEU A 99 -18.64 -19.57 8.46
CA LEU A 99 -18.62 -19.65 9.92
C LEU A 99 -17.43 -20.47 10.45
N GLU A 100 -16.99 -21.49 9.72
CA GLU A 100 -15.90 -22.36 10.16
C GLU A 100 -14.59 -21.57 10.26
N THR A 101 -14.29 -20.77 9.24
CA THR A 101 -13.16 -19.85 9.20
C THR A 101 -13.28 -18.78 10.30
N ALA A 102 -14.48 -18.24 10.53
CA ALA A 102 -14.71 -17.29 11.62
C ALA A 102 -14.39 -17.91 12.99
N MET A 103 -14.80 -19.16 13.21
CA MET A 103 -14.55 -19.90 14.44
C MET A 103 -13.06 -20.19 14.64
N GLN A 104 -12.33 -20.56 13.58
CA GLN A 104 -10.88 -20.77 13.67
C GLN A 104 -10.14 -19.50 14.06
N ILE A 105 -10.48 -18.36 13.44
CA ILE A 105 -9.87 -17.07 13.77
C ILE A 105 -10.24 -16.66 15.19
N ALA A 106 -11.50 -16.80 15.60
CA ALA A 106 -11.96 -16.48 16.95
C ALA A 106 -11.22 -17.30 18.02
N GLN A 107 -10.99 -18.60 17.76
CA GLN A 107 -10.19 -19.46 18.64
C GLN A 107 -8.72 -19.02 18.70
N GLY A 108 -8.13 -18.62 17.57
CA GLY A 108 -6.78 -18.07 17.52
C GLY A 108 -6.64 -16.81 18.38
N VAL A 109 -7.54 -15.85 18.17
CA VAL A 109 -7.58 -14.59 18.94
C VAL A 109 -7.77 -14.85 20.44
N ALA A 110 -8.70 -15.74 20.80
CA ALA A 110 -8.94 -16.07 22.21
C ALA A 110 -7.73 -16.72 22.88
N ARG A 111 -6.94 -17.52 22.16
CA ARG A 111 -5.73 -18.17 22.69
C ARG A 111 -4.56 -17.21 22.82
N THR A 112 -4.36 -16.33 21.84
CA THR A 112 -3.20 -15.42 21.79
C THR A 112 -3.41 -14.19 22.66
N ASP A 113 -4.60 -13.59 22.60
CA ASP A 113 -4.87 -12.28 23.19
C ASP A 113 -5.80 -12.37 24.42
N GLY A 114 -6.29 -13.57 24.77
CA GLY A 114 -7.22 -13.77 25.88
C GLY A 114 -8.57 -13.06 25.72
N SER A 115 -8.89 -12.64 24.49
CA SER A 115 -10.03 -11.77 24.19
C SER A 115 -11.25 -12.57 23.72
N VAL A 116 -12.45 -12.10 24.10
CA VAL A 116 -13.71 -12.69 23.63
C VAL A 116 -14.10 -12.09 22.29
N VAL A 117 -14.34 -12.96 21.31
CA VAL A 117 -14.75 -12.57 19.96
C VAL A 117 -16.24 -12.85 19.77
N LEU A 118 -16.97 -11.84 19.31
CA LEU A 118 -18.34 -11.96 18.83
C LEU A 118 -18.32 -12.20 17.32
N ILE A 119 -19.05 -13.23 16.87
CA ILE A 119 -19.25 -13.52 15.45
C ILE A 119 -20.67 -13.11 15.08
N GLU A 120 -20.82 -12.17 14.16
CA GLU A 120 -22.11 -11.69 13.67
C GLU A 120 -22.30 -12.01 12.20
N PRO A 121 -23.46 -12.52 11.76
CA PRO A 121 -23.75 -12.65 10.34
C PRO A 121 -23.91 -11.28 9.68
N LEU A 122 -23.34 -11.12 8.49
CA LEU A 122 -23.54 -9.97 7.61
C LEU A 122 -24.90 -10.10 6.91
N LYS A 123 -25.68 -9.02 6.89
CA LYS A 123 -26.99 -8.95 6.23
C LYS A 123 -26.88 -8.45 4.80
#